data_AF-A0A7R9R2C2-F1
#
_entry.id   AF-A0A7R9R2C2-F1
#
_cell.length_a   1.000
_cell.length_b   1.000
_cell.length_c   1.000
_cell.angle_alpha   90.00
_cell.angle_beta   90.00
_cell.angle_gamma   90.00
#
_symmetry.space_group_name_H-M   'P 1'
#
loop_
_entity.id
_entity.type
_entity.pdbx_description
1 polymer ?
#
loop_
_entity_poly.entity_id
_entity_poly.type
_entity_poly.pdbx_seq_one_letter_code
_entity_poly.pdbx_strand_id
1 'polypeptide(L)'
;MSFSAMCPHKIFPKSLVPMKYITHNISEDCLTLNIWTPDIRPKTLRTVMVWIHGGAFQYNTANLYDTDGKVLSTYGDVVVVSINYRNGALGFLNIQTPEAPGNMGIYDQSLGLNWVKDNIQQFGGDPNKIVPFGQSAGAISVGILMALNSTKNLFTRAITASGGALLPGILNSKTVQNG
;
A
#
# COMPACT_ATOMS: atom_id res chain seq x y z
N MET A 1 -20.69 -0.32 -2.88
CA MET A 1 -19.48 0.46 -2.55
C MET A 1 -18.89 0.93 -3.87
N SER A 2 -18.54 2.21 -3.99
CA SER A 2 -17.81 2.72 -5.16
C SER A 2 -16.37 2.89 -4.74
N PHE A 3 -15.44 2.30 -5.49
CA PHE A 3 -14.02 2.52 -5.30
C PHE A 3 -13.56 3.74 -6.11
N SER A 4 -12.55 4.44 -5.60
CA SER A 4 -11.88 5.52 -6.31
C SER A 4 -11.09 5.00 -7.52
N ALA A 5 -10.58 5.91 -8.35
CA ALA A 5 -9.79 5.54 -9.52
C ALA A 5 -8.51 4.78 -9.14
N MET A 6 -8.07 3.89 -10.01
CA MET A 6 -6.74 3.29 -9.93
C MET A 6 -5.69 4.17 -10.60
N CYS A 7 -4.45 4.11 -10.11
CA CYS A 7 -3.36 4.85 -10.73
C CYS A 7 -3.07 4.34 -12.14
N PRO A 8 -2.63 5.19 -13.08
CA PRO A 8 -2.29 4.74 -14.42
C PRO A 8 -1.16 3.74 -14.37
N HIS A 9 -1.34 2.63 -15.09
CA HIS A 9 -0.41 1.52 -15.04
C HIS A 9 -0.45 0.66 -16.30
N LYS A 10 0.53 -0.23 -16.46
CA LYS A 10 0.57 -1.13 -17.62
C LYS A 10 -0.64 -2.07 -17.57
N ILE A 11 -1.47 -2.06 -18.61
CA ILE A 11 -2.62 -2.96 -18.73
C ILE A 11 -2.16 -4.18 -19.53
N PHE A 12 -2.28 -5.38 -18.95
CA PHE A 12 -1.99 -6.61 -19.68
C PHE A 12 -3.11 -6.93 -20.68
N PRO A 13 -2.79 -7.52 -21.84
CA PRO A 13 -3.80 -8.01 -22.78
C PRO A 13 -4.77 -8.97 -22.10
N LYS A 14 -6.07 -8.84 -22.41
CA LYS A 14 -7.17 -9.65 -21.85
C LYS A 14 -6.97 -11.17 -21.98
N SER A 15 -6.14 -11.60 -22.94
CA SER A 15 -5.83 -13.00 -23.22
C SER A 15 -4.93 -13.67 -22.17
N LEU A 16 -4.24 -12.90 -21.33
CA LEU A 16 -3.25 -13.41 -20.38
C LEU A 16 -3.72 -13.40 -18.92
N VAL A 17 -4.80 -12.66 -18.62
CA VAL A 17 -5.37 -12.57 -17.27
C VAL A 17 -6.89 -12.53 -17.40
N PRO A 18 -7.66 -13.44 -16.75
CA PRO A 18 -9.12 -13.39 -16.77
C PRO A 18 -9.60 -12.02 -16.26
N MET A 19 -10.02 -11.17 -17.20
CA MET A 19 -10.23 -9.75 -16.99
C MET A 19 -11.64 -9.48 -16.43
N LYS A 20 -11.91 -9.96 -15.21
CA LYS A 20 -13.19 -9.70 -14.49
C LYS A 20 -13.04 -8.71 -13.32
N TYR A 21 -11.85 -8.12 -13.14
CA TYR A 21 -11.40 -7.65 -11.81
C TYR A 21 -10.77 -6.23 -11.79
N ILE A 22 -10.86 -5.46 -12.87
CA ILE A 22 -10.29 -4.10 -12.94
C ILE A 22 -11.46 -3.13 -13.12
N THR A 23 -11.73 -2.27 -12.13
CA THR A 23 -12.62 -1.13 -12.31
C THR A 23 -12.01 -0.22 -13.38
N HIS A 24 -12.74 0.07 -14.46
CA HIS A 24 -12.20 0.81 -15.62
C HIS A 24 -11.90 2.29 -15.36
N ASN A 25 -11.98 2.76 -14.12
CA ASN A 25 -11.72 4.14 -13.77
C ASN A 25 -10.24 4.33 -13.43
N ILE A 26 -9.46 4.79 -14.42
CA ILE A 26 -8.04 5.08 -14.29
C ILE A 26 -7.85 6.60 -14.28
N SER A 27 -7.10 7.11 -13.30
CA SER A 27 -6.81 8.55 -13.16
C SER A 27 -5.48 8.75 -12.45
N GLU A 28 -4.76 9.84 -12.73
CA GLU A 28 -3.61 10.25 -11.90
C GLU A 28 -4.04 10.72 -10.51
N ASP A 29 -5.29 11.18 -10.37
CA ASP A 29 -5.95 11.37 -9.07
C ASP A 29 -6.39 10.02 -8.50
N CYS A 30 -5.42 9.27 -7.99
CA CYS A 30 -5.58 7.88 -7.54
C CYS A 30 -5.08 7.62 -6.12
N LEU A 31 -4.50 8.63 -5.45
CA LEU A 31 -3.92 8.51 -4.12
C LEU A 31 -5.01 8.46 -3.05
N THR A 32 -5.67 7.30 -3.00
CA THR A 32 -6.80 7.03 -2.13
C THR A 32 -6.54 5.78 -1.30
N LEU A 33 -7.28 5.65 -0.22
CA LEU A 33 -7.30 4.44 0.59
C LEU A 33 -8.74 3.99 0.84
N ASN A 34 -8.89 2.71 1.11
CA ASN A 34 -10.17 2.11 1.50
C ASN A 34 -10.07 1.63 2.94
N ILE A 35 -11.18 1.71 3.68
CA ILE A 35 -11.25 1.29 5.08
C ILE A 35 -12.42 0.34 5.25
N TRP A 36 -12.14 -0.83 5.82
CA TRP A 36 -13.15 -1.77 6.32
C TRP A 36 -13.02 -1.86 7.83
N THR A 37 -14.13 -1.67 8.52
CA THR A 37 -14.20 -1.75 9.99
C THR A 37 -15.50 -2.43 10.39
N PRO A 38 -15.49 -3.35 11.37
CA PRO A 38 -16.72 -4.01 11.83
C PRO A 38 -17.64 -3.04 12.57
N ASP A 39 -17.05 -2.06 13.26
CA ASP A 39 -17.73 -1.03 14.04
C ASP A 39 -16.80 0.17 14.20
N ILE A 40 -17.28 1.37 13.82
CA ILE A 40 -16.54 2.63 13.95
C ILE A 40 -16.41 3.13 15.40
N ARG A 41 -17.23 2.61 16.33
CA ARG A 41 -17.24 3.00 17.75
C ARG A 41 -17.13 1.78 18.68
N PRO A 42 -16.05 0.99 18.58
CA PRO A 42 -15.89 -0.17 19.45
C PRO A 42 -15.61 0.26 20.90
N LYS A 43 -15.88 -0.66 21.84
CA LYS A 43 -15.47 -0.49 23.25
C LYS A 43 -13.95 -0.44 23.41
N THR A 44 -13.23 -1.16 22.55
CA THR A 44 -11.76 -1.26 22.54
C THR A 44 -11.26 -1.04 21.12
N LEU A 45 -10.24 -0.20 20.95
CA LEU A 45 -9.62 0.04 19.65
C LEU A 45 -8.95 -1.24 19.10
N ARG A 46 -9.11 -1.47 17.79
CA ARG A 46 -8.67 -2.70 17.11
C ARG A 46 -7.30 -2.57 16.47
N THR A 47 -6.63 -3.70 16.26
CA THR A 47 -5.46 -3.75 15.37
C THR A 47 -5.82 -3.24 13.98
N VAL A 48 -4.89 -2.52 13.36
CA VAL A 48 -5.05 -1.95 12.02
C VAL A 48 -4.13 -2.68 11.07
N MET A 49 -4.69 -3.42 10.12
CA MET A 49 -3.94 -4.12 9.08
C MET A 49 -3.95 -3.28 7.80
N VAL A 50 -2.76 -2.88 7.32
CA VAL A 50 -2.64 -2.00 6.15
C VAL A 50 -2.08 -2.76 4.96
N TRP A 51 -2.92 -3.03 3.97
CA TRP A 51 -2.58 -3.74 2.74
C TRP A 51 -1.84 -2.85 1.75
N ILE A 52 -0.65 -3.31 1.34
CA ILE A 52 0.13 -2.74 0.24
C ILE A 52 0.13 -3.74 -0.90
N HIS A 53 -0.52 -3.39 -2.01
CA HIS A 53 -0.69 -4.30 -3.13
C HIS A 53 0.63 -4.59 -3.87
N GLY A 54 0.75 -5.80 -4.39
CA GLY A 54 1.82 -6.19 -5.33
C GLY A 54 1.56 -5.68 -6.76
N GLY A 55 2.30 -6.21 -7.73
CA GLY A 55 2.17 -5.82 -9.14
C GLY A 55 3.47 -5.33 -9.79
N ALA A 56 4.61 -5.86 -9.33
CA ALA A 56 5.95 -5.56 -9.85
C ALA A 56 6.31 -4.06 -9.89
N PHE A 57 5.63 -3.21 -9.12
CA PHE A 57 5.71 -1.74 -9.19
C PHE A 57 5.27 -1.14 -10.54
N GLN A 58 4.58 -1.92 -11.38
CA GLN A 58 4.23 -1.56 -12.76
C GLN A 58 2.73 -1.57 -13.02
N TYR A 59 1.95 -2.25 -12.16
CA TYR A 59 0.51 -2.46 -12.31
C TYR A 59 -0.16 -2.74 -10.98
N ASN A 60 -1.49 -2.87 -11.03
CA ASN A 60 -2.38 -3.23 -9.93
C ASN A 60 -2.90 -2.05 -9.09
N THR A 61 -3.81 -2.34 -8.16
CA THR A 61 -4.54 -1.35 -7.34
C THR A 61 -4.93 -1.92 -5.97
N ALA A 62 -5.21 -1.04 -5.02
CA ALA A 62 -5.84 -1.33 -3.74
C ALA A 62 -7.33 -1.73 -3.83
N ASN A 63 -7.92 -1.64 -5.02
CA ASN A 63 -9.35 -1.85 -5.30
C ASN A 63 -9.65 -3.23 -5.91
N LEU A 64 -8.72 -4.19 -5.87
CA LEU A 64 -8.98 -5.53 -6.38
C LEU A 64 -10.04 -6.24 -5.52
N TYR A 65 -10.96 -6.94 -6.20
CA TYR A 65 -11.96 -7.79 -5.55
C TYR A 65 -11.32 -8.87 -4.67
N ASP A 66 -10.24 -9.50 -5.13
CA ASP A 66 -9.53 -10.57 -4.41
C ASP A 66 -8.83 -10.07 -3.14
N THR A 67 -8.71 -8.75 -2.97
CA THR A 67 -8.12 -8.12 -1.78
C THR A 67 -9.13 -7.26 -1.02
N ASP A 68 -10.43 -7.50 -1.18
CA ASP A 68 -11.48 -6.85 -0.38
C ASP A 68 -11.28 -7.18 1.11
N GLY A 69 -11.15 -6.13 1.93
CA GLY A 69 -10.87 -6.23 3.36
C GLY A 69 -12.04 -6.74 4.21
N LYS A 70 -13.25 -6.88 3.66
CA LYS A 70 -14.47 -7.16 4.44
C LYS A 70 -14.39 -8.45 5.26
N VAL A 71 -13.92 -9.54 4.66
CA VAL A 71 -13.83 -10.86 5.34
C VAL A 71 -12.80 -10.80 6.46
N LEU A 72 -11.60 -10.29 6.18
CA LEU A 72 -10.54 -10.17 7.18
C LEU A 72 -10.96 -9.24 8.32
N SER A 73 -11.60 -8.11 8.01
CA SER A 73 -12.09 -7.16 9.02
C SER A 73 -13.11 -7.82 9.95
N THR A 74 -14.09 -8.53 9.38
CA THR A 74 -15.19 -9.13 10.15
C THR A 74 -14.75 -10.32 10.99
N TYR A 75 -14.04 -11.28 10.39
CA TYR A 75 -13.65 -12.52 11.07
C TYR A 75 -12.41 -12.35 11.94
N GLY A 76 -11.51 -11.44 11.58
CA GLY A 76 -10.30 -11.14 12.34
C GLY A 76 -10.52 -10.12 13.47
N ASP A 77 -11.69 -9.47 13.53
CA ASP A 77 -11.98 -8.33 14.41
C ASP A 77 -10.90 -7.24 14.33
N VAL A 78 -10.58 -6.82 13.11
CA VAL A 78 -9.55 -5.81 12.80
C VAL A 78 -10.10 -4.72 11.89
N VAL A 79 -9.45 -3.55 11.93
CA VAL A 79 -9.63 -2.54 10.88
C VAL A 79 -8.68 -2.90 9.74
N VAL A 80 -9.20 -3.01 8.53
CA VAL A 80 -8.38 -3.23 7.32
C VAL A 80 -8.34 -1.93 6.54
N VAL A 81 -7.14 -1.51 6.14
CA VAL A 81 -6.92 -0.38 5.24
C VAL A 81 -6.21 -0.90 3.99
N SER A 82 -6.58 -0.46 2.80
CA SER A 82 -5.76 -0.68 1.59
C SER A 82 -5.37 0.66 0.97
N ILE A 83 -4.11 0.79 0.54
CA ILE A 83 -3.55 2.07 0.04
C ILE A 83 -3.20 1.93 -1.45
N ASN A 84 -3.68 2.86 -2.28
CA ASN A 84 -3.17 3.05 -3.64
C ASN A 84 -1.86 3.83 -3.62
N TYR A 85 -0.94 3.48 -4.52
CA TYR A 85 0.28 4.23 -4.78
C TYR A 85 0.57 4.30 -6.28
N ARG A 86 1.32 5.30 -6.73
CA ARG A 86 1.66 5.45 -8.15
C ARG A 86 2.53 4.29 -8.63
N ASN A 87 2.23 3.78 -9.83
CA ASN A 87 2.94 2.67 -10.48
C ASN A 87 3.79 3.16 -11.66
N GLY A 88 4.68 2.29 -12.16
CA GLY A 88 5.45 2.51 -13.38
C GLY A 88 6.30 3.78 -13.32
N ALA A 89 6.40 4.49 -14.46
CA ALA A 89 7.15 5.73 -14.52
C ALA A 89 6.60 6.82 -13.58
N LEU A 90 5.28 6.90 -13.39
CA LEU A 90 4.66 7.91 -12.52
C LEU A 90 5.05 7.75 -11.04
N GLY A 91 5.33 6.51 -10.61
CA GLY A 91 5.77 6.23 -9.24
C GLY A 91 7.29 6.11 -9.08
N PHE A 92 8.02 5.74 -10.13
CA PHE A 92 9.39 5.26 -9.98
C PHE A 92 10.39 5.80 -11.01
N LEU A 93 10.01 6.81 -11.82
CA LEU A 93 10.96 7.46 -12.72
C LEU A 93 12.09 8.12 -11.92
N ASN A 94 13.32 7.77 -12.25
CA ASN A 94 14.53 8.38 -11.71
C ASN A 94 15.43 8.79 -12.88
N ILE A 95 15.54 10.11 -13.10
CA ILE A 95 16.48 10.70 -14.06
C ILE A 95 17.56 11.54 -13.35
N GLN A 96 17.74 11.33 -12.04
CA GLN A 96 18.75 11.99 -11.21
C GLN A 96 18.60 13.52 -11.15
N THR A 97 17.35 14.01 -11.20
CA THR A 97 17.02 15.43 -10.98
C THR A 97 16.06 15.59 -9.80
N PRO A 98 15.98 16.78 -9.18
CA PRO A 98 15.02 17.04 -8.10
C PRO A 98 13.55 16.81 -8.49
N GLU A 99 13.19 17.01 -9.76
CA GLU A 99 11.83 16.86 -10.27
C GLU A 99 11.43 15.40 -10.47
N ALA A 100 12.42 14.51 -10.67
CA ALA A 100 12.22 13.08 -10.85
C ALA A 100 13.31 12.28 -10.08
N PRO A 101 13.23 12.30 -8.74
CA PRO A 101 14.24 11.69 -7.86
C PRO A 101 14.09 10.17 -7.73
N GLY A 102 12.99 9.60 -8.23
CA GLY A 102 12.60 8.21 -8.02
C GLY A 102 11.78 7.98 -6.74
N ASN A 103 11.34 6.74 -6.55
CA ASN A 103 10.67 6.25 -5.33
C ASN A 103 9.39 6.98 -4.88
N MET A 104 8.78 7.79 -5.74
CA MET A 104 7.51 8.48 -5.43
C MET A 104 6.41 7.51 -4.98
N GLY A 105 6.32 6.32 -5.56
CA GLY A 105 5.37 5.29 -5.12
C GLY A 105 5.63 4.78 -3.70
N ILE A 106 6.88 4.73 -3.22
CA ILE A 106 7.20 4.41 -1.81
C ILE A 106 6.82 5.57 -0.90
N TYR A 107 7.06 6.82 -1.34
CA TYR A 107 6.63 8.00 -0.59
C TYR A 107 5.11 8.11 -0.48
N ASP A 108 4.37 7.73 -1.52
CA ASP A 108 2.90 7.64 -1.48
C ASP A 108 2.43 6.64 -0.41
N GLN A 109 3.08 5.49 -0.31
CA GLN A 109 2.76 4.49 0.73
C GLN A 109 3.10 5.00 2.13
N SER A 110 4.24 5.67 2.29
CA SER A 110 4.64 6.30 3.56
C SER A 110 3.63 7.38 3.96
N LEU A 111 3.18 8.21 3.01
CA LEU A 111 2.14 9.20 3.23
C LEU A 111 0.83 8.55 3.66
N GLY A 112 0.41 7.48 3.00
CA GLY A 112 -0.78 6.71 3.38
C GLY A 112 -0.68 6.12 4.80
N LEU A 113 0.49 5.60 5.19
CA LEU A 113 0.71 5.11 6.56
C LEU A 113 0.65 6.23 7.61
N ASN A 114 1.20 7.40 7.31
CA ASN A 114 1.08 8.57 8.19
C ASN A 114 -0.39 8.99 8.32
N TRP A 115 -1.14 9.06 7.20
CA TRP A 115 -2.56 9.34 7.25
C TRP A 115 -3.31 8.34 8.14
N VAL A 116 -3.01 7.04 8.02
CA VAL A 116 -3.59 6.01 8.88
C VAL A 116 -3.25 6.26 10.34
N LYS A 117 -1.97 6.55 10.66
CA LYS A 117 -1.55 6.87 12.03
C LYS A 117 -2.35 8.03 12.63
N ASP A 118 -2.60 9.07 11.85
CA ASP A 118 -3.23 10.29 12.32
C ASP A 118 -4.76 10.19 12.42
N ASN A 119 -5.39 9.30 11.62
CA ASN A 119 -6.85 9.31 11.44
C ASN A 119 -7.57 8.03 11.86
N ILE A 120 -6.89 6.87 11.94
CA ILE A 120 -7.58 5.57 12.01
C ILE A 120 -8.39 5.35 13.29
N GLN A 121 -8.10 6.11 14.34
CA GLN A 121 -8.89 6.08 15.58
C GLN A 121 -10.36 6.41 15.35
N GLN A 122 -10.66 7.30 14.41
CA GLN A 122 -12.03 7.68 14.05
C GLN A 122 -12.82 6.53 13.39
N PHE A 123 -12.11 5.48 12.94
CA PHE A 123 -12.66 4.29 12.31
C PHE A 123 -12.59 3.05 13.20
N GLY A 124 -12.32 3.25 14.51
CA GLY A 124 -12.24 2.18 15.51
C GLY A 124 -10.88 1.46 15.55
N GLY A 125 -9.86 1.98 14.87
CA GLY A 125 -8.51 1.42 14.87
C GLY A 125 -7.62 2.00 15.97
N ASP A 126 -6.69 1.21 16.47
CA ASP A 126 -5.66 1.63 17.41
C ASP A 126 -4.44 2.14 16.62
N PRO A 127 -4.14 3.46 16.63
CA PRO A 127 -3.01 4.00 15.90
C PRO A 127 -1.67 3.46 16.39
N ASN A 128 -1.61 2.80 17.55
CA ASN A 128 -0.39 2.17 18.07
C ASN A 128 -0.26 0.68 17.71
N LYS A 129 -1.25 0.11 17.02
CA LYS A 129 -1.25 -1.29 16.54
C LYS A 129 -1.43 -1.38 15.04
N ILE A 130 -0.65 -0.60 14.30
CA ILE A 130 -0.59 -0.64 12.85
C ILE A 130 0.31 -1.80 12.41
N VAL A 131 -0.15 -2.58 11.45
CA VAL A 131 0.54 -3.75 10.88
C VAL A 131 0.46 -3.66 9.35
N PRO A 132 1.45 -3.05 8.67
CA PRO A 132 1.51 -3.13 7.22
C PRO A 132 1.78 -4.57 6.77
N PHE A 133 1.09 -4.97 5.71
CA PHE A 133 1.27 -6.28 5.09
C PHE A 133 1.14 -6.18 3.58
N GLY A 134 1.87 -7.03 2.87
CA GLY A 134 1.90 -7.00 1.42
C GLY A 134 2.39 -8.30 0.79
N GLN A 135 2.12 -8.45 -0.51
CA GLN A 135 2.55 -9.59 -1.31
C GLN A 135 3.42 -9.12 -2.49
N SER A 136 4.46 -9.88 -2.86
CA SER A 136 5.35 -9.56 -3.99
C SER A 136 5.97 -8.16 -3.87
N ALA A 137 5.75 -7.26 -4.83
CA ALA A 137 6.18 -5.85 -4.75
C ALA A 137 5.63 -5.12 -3.50
N GLY A 138 4.46 -5.51 -3.01
CA GLY A 138 3.92 -5.01 -1.74
C GLY A 138 4.71 -5.51 -0.54
N ALA A 139 5.18 -6.76 -0.54
CA ALA A 139 6.06 -7.27 0.50
C ALA A 139 7.44 -6.60 0.48
N ILE A 140 7.97 -6.32 -0.71
CA ILE A 140 9.18 -5.52 -0.89
C ILE A 140 8.97 -4.12 -0.30
N SER A 141 7.85 -3.48 -0.63
CA SER A 141 7.46 -2.17 -0.10
C SER A 141 7.42 -2.15 1.43
N VAL A 142 6.77 -3.14 2.05
CA VAL A 142 6.75 -3.30 3.51
C VAL A 142 8.17 -3.38 4.07
N GLY A 143 9.05 -4.16 3.46
CA GLY A 143 10.45 -4.24 3.88
C GLY A 143 11.22 -2.92 3.73
N ILE A 144 10.96 -2.13 2.69
CA ILE A 144 11.54 -0.79 2.52
C ILE A 144 11.03 0.15 3.60
N LEU A 145 9.72 0.17 3.87
CA LEU A 145 9.09 1.00 4.90
C LEU A 145 9.56 0.63 6.31
N MET A 146 9.97 -0.62 6.56
CA MET A 146 10.62 -0.99 7.82
C MET A 146 11.99 -0.32 8.00
N ALA A 147 12.71 -0.06 6.90
CA ALA A 147 14.05 0.51 6.90
C ALA A 147 14.06 2.05 6.81
N LEU A 148 12.97 2.67 6.36
CA LEU A 148 12.88 4.12 6.18
C LEU A 148 12.75 4.87 7.52
N ASN A 149 13.55 5.93 7.67
CA ASN A 149 13.50 6.78 8.87
C ASN A 149 12.15 7.46 9.07
N SER A 150 11.45 7.81 7.98
CA SER A 150 10.15 8.47 8.02
C SER A 150 9.02 7.56 8.52
N THR A 151 9.22 6.24 8.54
CA THR A 151 8.18 5.26 8.91
C THR A 151 8.56 4.37 10.09
N LYS A 152 9.81 4.43 10.59
CA LYS A 152 10.33 3.58 11.68
C LYS A 152 9.52 3.58 12.98
N ASN A 153 8.77 4.64 13.23
CA ASN A 153 7.96 4.80 14.45
C ASN A 153 6.45 4.61 14.20
N LEU A 154 6.03 4.28 12.97
CA LEU A 154 4.60 4.15 12.63
C LEU A 154 4.04 2.78 13.00
N PHE A 155 4.85 1.74 12.97
CA PHE A 155 4.44 0.36 13.24
C PHE A 155 5.59 -0.47 13.82
N THR A 156 5.25 -1.53 14.56
CA THR A 156 6.21 -2.43 15.22
C THR A 156 6.13 -3.87 14.71
N ARG A 157 5.14 -4.17 13.86
CA ARG A 157 4.88 -5.49 13.29
C ARG A 157 4.63 -5.33 11.81
N ALA A 158 5.07 -6.29 11.02
CA ALA A 158 4.91 -6.29 9.57
C ALA A 158 4.77 -7.73 9.05
N ILE A 159 4.09 -7.90 7.92
CA ILE A 159 3.94 -9.21 7.26
C ILE A 159 4.37 -9.08 5.81
N THR A 160 5.38 -9.85 5.41
CA THR A 160 5.94 -9.87 4.06
C THR A 160 5.68 -11.22 3.40
N ALA A 161 4.79 -11.26 2.41
CA ALA A 161 4.47 -12.49 1.67
C ALA A 161 5.16 -12.51 0.30
N SER A 162 6.08 -13.47 0.10
CA SER A 162 6.70 -13.73 -1.22
C SER A 162 7.37 -12.52 -1.87
N GLY A 163 8.07 -11.69 -1.09
CA GLY A 163 8.91 -10.59 -1.57
C GLY A 163 9.81 -10.05 -0.46
N GLY A 164 10.99 -9.52 -0.81
CA GLY A 164 11.96 -9.04 0.17
C GLY A 164 12.75 -7.83 -0.34
N ALA A 165 12.95 -6.84 0.53
CA ALA A 165 13.65 -5.58 0.20
C ALA A 165 15.13 -5.78 -0.17
N LEU A 166 15.74 -6.88 0.30
CA LEU A 166 17.15 -7.20 0.04
C LEU A 166 17.38 -8.02 -1.24
N LEU A 167 16.34 -8.22 -2.07
CA LEU A 167 16.52 -8.90 -3.35
C LEU A 167 17.44 -8.07 -4.27
N PRO A 168 18.35 -8.70 -5.03
CA PRO A 168 19.22 -8.00 -5.96
C PRO A 168 18.43 -7.10 -6.93
N GLY A 169 18.89 -5.87 -7.11
CA GLY A 169 18.26 -4.90 -8.00
C GLY A 169 17.09 -4.10 -7.39
N ILE A 170 16.69 -4.40 -6.14
CA ILE A 170 15.65 -3.63 -5.43
C ILE A 170 16.24 -2.43 -4.69
N LEU A 171 17.18 -2.68 -3.76
CA LEU A 171 17.90 -1.62 -3.05
C LEU A 171 19.27 -1.43 -3.69
N ASN A 172 19.54 -0.20 -4.15
CA ASN A 172 20.89 0.22 -4.48
C ASN A 172 21.54 0.82 -3.22
N SER A 173 22.79 0.45 -2.90
CA SER A 173 23.51 0.82 -1.68
C SER A 173 23.61 2.33 -1.43
N LYS A 174 23.45 3.15 -2.47
CA LYS A 174 23.41 4.62 -2.37
C LYS A 174 22.09 5.19 -1.82
N THR A 175 20.99 4.43 -1.89
CA THR A 175 19.64 4.91 -1.53
C THR A 175 19.39 4.85 -0.02
N VAL A 176 20.09 3.96 0.69
CA VAL A 176 19.95 3.75 2.15
C VAL A 176 20.62 4.87 2.96
N GLN A 177 21.59 5.58 2.37
CA GLN A 177 22.38 6.61 3.06
C GLN A 177 21.68 7.98 3.14
N ASN A 178 20.65 8.22 2.33
CA ASN A 178 20.01 9.55 2.16
C ASN A 178 18.53 9.59 2.60
N GLY A 179 18.03 8.55 3.28
CA GLY A 179 16.62 8.40 3.67
C GLY A 179 16.35 8.54 5.16
#